data_AF-A0AAN8DLL7-F1
#
_entry.id   AF-A0AAN8DLL7-F1
#
_cell.length_a   1.000
_cell.length_b   1.000
_cell.length_c   1.000
_cell.angle_alpha   90.00
_cell.angle_beta   90.00
_cell.angle_gamma   90.00
#
_symmetry.space_group_name_H-M   'P 1'
#
loop_
_entity.id
_entity.type
_entity.pdbx_description
1 polymer ?
#
loop_
_entity_poly.entity_id
_entity_poly.type
_entity_poly.pdbx_seq_one_letter_code
_entity_poly.pdbx_strand_id
1 'polypeptide(L)'
;MKKRFYNENEAEKYVKHGSMEVPQQQTTVQLQECIELFTTMETLEEENPWYCPVCKKHQLATKKLDLWFLPEVLIIHLKRFSYTKFTREKLDSIVDFPLRELDFSGCLLRKSQSNGEPPSRYDLIAVSNHYGGLRDGHYTSYARNKDNGQWYYFDDSKVTYAREDQIVTNAAYVLFYQRQDKIRKPTLPAPNTSPASSSQPANDITSCKDDDITPCKEDDAELGAAAAASSSYVTMETD
;
A
#
# COMPACT_ATOMS: atom_id res chain seq x y z
N MET A 1 -16.18 43.40 20.41
CA MET A 1 -14.80 43.94 20.49
C MET A 1 -13.86 43.46 19.37
N LYS A 2 -13.98 42.23 18.84
CA LYS A 2 -13.07 41.71 17.79
C LYS A 2 -13.15 42.43 16.41
N LYS A 3 -14.31 42.95 16.01
CA LYS A 3 -14.51 43.66 14.72
C LYS A 3 -13.86 45.05 14.61
N ARG A 4 -13.29 45.60 15.69
CA ARG A 4 -12.63 46.93 15.66
C ARG A 4 -11.13 46.85 15.34
N PHE A 5 -10.53 45.66 15.44
CA PHE A 5 -9.08 45.49 15.34
C PHE A 5 -8.66 44.40 14.34
N TYR A 6 -9.63 43.72 13.71
CA TYR A 6 -9.36 42.68 12.72
C TYR A 6 -10.26 42.90 11.50
N ASN A 7 -9.64 43.14 10.37
CA ASN A 7 -10.30 43.38 9.09
C ASN A 7 -10.22 42.10 8.25
N GLU A 8 -11.30 41.33 8.25
CA GLU A 8 -11.39 40.03 7.54
C GLU A 8 -11.07 40.17 6.04
N ASN A 9 -11.57 41.24 5.40
CA ASN A 9 -11.33 41.50 3.98
C ASN A 9 -9.86 41.82 3.65
N GLU A 10 -9.11 42.35 4.61
CA GLU A 10 -7.69 42.66 4.46
C GLU A 10 -6.82 41.44 4.78
N ALA A 11 -7.24 40.62 5.75
CA ALA A 11 -6.61 39.35 6.06
C ALA A 11 -6.72 38.32 4.91
N GLU A 12 -7.81 38.37 4.14
CA GLU A 12 -7.99 37.53 2.94
C GLU A 12 -7.25 38.06 1.70
N LYS A 13 -6.85 39.35 1.69
CA LYS A 13 -6.00 39.93 0.66
C LYS A 13 -4.53 39.59 0.92
N TYR A 14 -4.12 38.37 0.62
CA TYR A 14 -2.71 38.07 0.46
C TYR A 14 -2.35 37.95 -1.02
N VAL A 15 -1.21 38.55 -1.40
CA VAL A 15 -0.65 38.39 -2.74
C VAL A 15 0.16 37.11 -2.74
N LYS A 16 -0.33 36.08 -3.44
CA LYS A 16 0.41 34.84 -3.62
C LYS A 16 1.62 35.12 -4.51
N HIS A 17 2.80 35.22 -3.90
CA HIS A 17 4.05 35.46 -4.62
C HIS A 17 4.39 34.21 -5.46
N GLY A 18 5.00 34.37 -6.63
CA GLY A 18 5.36 33.23 -7.49
C GLY A 18 6.28 32.20 -6.81
N SER A 19 7.02 32.60 -5.77
CA SER A 19 7.79 31.67 -4.93
C SER A 19 6.94 30.80 -3.98
N MET A 20 5.63 31.03 -3.89
CA MET A 20 4.66 30.17 -3.23
C MET A 20 4.15 29.06 -4.16
N GLU A 21 4.50 29.10 -5.44
CA GLU A 21 4.37 27.97 -6.35
C GLU A 21 5.63 27.13 -6.20
N VAL A 22 5.63 26.21 -5.23
CA VAL A 22 6.58 25.11 -5.26
C VAL A 22 6.06 24.17 -6.34
N PRO A 23 6.75 23.98 -7.48
CA PRO A 23 6.45 22.87 -8.36
C PRO A 23 6.86 21.63 -7.56
N GLN A 24 5.93 21.04 -6.81
CA GLN A 24 6.04 19.64 -6.45
C GLN A 24 5.87 18.90 -7.77
N GLN A 25 6.96 18.76 -8.53
CA GLN A 25 7.03 17.74 -9.57
C GLN A 25 6.87 16.41 -8.83
N GLN A 26 5.63 15.96 -8.67
CA GLN A 26 5.32 14.62 -8.20
C GLN A 26 5.92 13.67 -9.22
N THR A 27 7.10 13.16 -8.92
CA THR A 27 7.72 12.10 -9.68
C THR A 27 6.86 10.86 -9.50
N THR A 28 6.39 10.33 -10.63
CA THR A 28 5.72 9.04 -10.69
C THR A 28 6.74 8.02 -11.16
N VAL A 29 6.85 6.90 -10.45
CA VAL A 29 7.79 5.80 -10.74
C VAL A 29 6.96 4.53 -10.91
N GLN A 30 7.27 3.70 -11.90
CA GLN A 30 6.58 2.42 -12.06
C GLN A 30 7.08 1.42 -11.02
N LEU A 31 6.18 0.63 -10.42
CA LEU A 31 6.56 -0.44 -9.49
C LEU A 31 7.58 -1.43 -10.12
N GLN A 32 7.46 -1.64 -11.44
CA GLN A 32 8.39 -2.49 -12.19
C GLN A 32 9.82 -1.96 -12.14
N GLU A 33 10.01 -0.64 -12.20
CA GLU A 33 11.33 -0.01 -12.07
C GLU A 33 11.91 -0.24 -10.67
N CYS A 34 11.08 -0.17 -9.62
CA CYS A 34 11.51 -0.50 -8.26
C CYS A 34 11.94 -1.97 -8.12
N ILE A 35 11.21 -2.89 -8.76
CA ILE A 35 11.57 -4.33 -8.79
C ILE A 35 12.91 -4.54 -9.51
N GLU A 36 13.10 -3.89 -10.66
CA GLU A 36 14.33 -3.98 -11.43
C GLU A 36 15.52 -3.41 -10.64
N LEU A 37 15.36 -2.25 -10.01
CA LEU A 37 16.36 -1.64 -9.14
C LEU A 37 16.72 -2.57 -7.97
N PHE A 38 15.73 -3.16 -7.30
CA PHE A 38 15.93 -4.11 -6.20
C PHE A 38 16.77 -5.34 -6.62
N THR A 39 16.65 -5.77 -7.88
CA THR A 39 17.41 -6.91 -8.41
C THR A 39 18.74 -6.54 -9.07
N THR A 40 19.08 -5.25 -9.12
CA THR A 40 20.31 -4.77 -9.72
C THR A 40 21.50 -5.04 -8.78
N MET A 41 22.68 -5.26 -9.36
CA MET A 41 23.91 -5.41 -8.59
C MET A 41 24.33 -4.05 -8.04
N GLU A 42 24.47 -3.96 -6.72
CA GLU A 42 24.96 -2.79 -6.01
C GLU A 42 26.39 -3.02 -5.50
N THR A 43 27.14 -1.94 -5.31
CA THR A 43 28.44 -1.99 -4.62
C THR A 43 28.23 -1.57 -3.19
N LEU A 44 28.72 -2.36 -2.22
CA LEU A 44 28.63 -2.00 -0.81
C LEU A 44 29.38 -0.68 -0.55
N GLU A 45 28.89 0.13 0.38
CA GLU A 45 29.53 1.39 0.77
C GLU A 45 30.97 1.16 1.28
N GLU A 46 31.86 2.13 1.04
CA GLU A 46 33.25 2.05 1.49
C GLU A 46 33.36 1.99 3.03
N GLU A 47 32.40 2.60 3.72
CA GLU A 47 32.25 2.60 5.18
C GLU A 47 31.69 1.28 5.73
N ASN A 48 31.19 0.38 4.87
CA ASN A 48 30.64 -0.93 5.26
C ASN A 48 31.27 -2.08 4.44
N PRO A 49 32.59 -2.30 4.53
CA PRO A 49 33.29 -3.27 3.70
C PRO A 49 32.98 -4.71 4.13
N TRP A 50 32.93 -5.62 3.16
CA TRP A 50 32.69 -7.04 3.42
C TRP A 50 33.98 -7.77 3.82
N TYR A 51 33.92 -8.63 4.84
CA TYR A 51 35.05 -9.46 5.24
C TYR A 51 35.21 -10.65 4.29
N CYS A 52 36.29 -10.64 3.50
CA CYS A 52 36.57 -11.74 2.58
C CYS A 52 37.23 -12.92 3.30
N PRO A 53 36.60 -14.12 3.33
CA PRO A 53 37.15 -15.28 4.03
C PRO A 53 38.39 -15.88 3.37
N VAL A 54 38.67 -15.53 2.10
CA VAL A 54 39.85 -15.96 1.35
C VAL A 54 41.03 -15.00 1.61
N CYS A 55 40.80 -13.69 1.44
CA CYS A 55 41.84 -12.67 1.64
C CYS A 55 42.14 -12.37 3.11
N LYS A 56 41.24 -12.80 4.03
CA LYS A 56 41.30 -12.52 5.48
C LYS A 56 41.33 -11.03 5.84
N LYS A 57 40.72 -10.18 5.00
CA LYS A 57 40.62 -8.73 5.21
C LYS A 57 39.29 -8.18 4.69
N HIS A 58 38.91 -7.01 5.20
CA HIS A 58 37.78 -6.24 4.70
C HIS A 58 38.07 -5.68 3.31
N GLN A 59 37.13 -5.84 2.39
CA GLN A 59 37.24 -5.46 0.99
C GLN A 59 35.91 -4.86 0.51
N LEU A 60 35.99 -3.99 -0.48
CA LEU A 60 34.82 -3.61 -1.25
C LEU A 60 34.26 -4.85 -1.95
N ALA A 61 32.95 -5.04 -1.90
CA ALA A 61 32.27 -6.15 -2.54
C ALA A 61 31.02 -5.66 -3.25
N THR A 62 30.58 -6.40 -4.26
CA THR A 62 29.29 -6.21 -4.88
C THR A 62 28.28 -7.16 -4.25
N LYS A 63 27.04 -6.69 -4.13
CA LYS A 63 25.90 -7.44 -3.63
C LYS A 63 24.81 -7.42 -4.71
N LYS A 64 24.11 -8.53 -4.86
CA LYS A 64 22.96 -8.63 -5.73
C LYS A 64 21.89 -9.45 -5.02
N LEU A 65 20.65 -8.98 -5.07
CA LEU A 65 19.48 -9.72 -4.63
C LEU A 65 18.73 -10.20 -5.87
N ASP A 66 18.26 -11.44 -5.84
CA ASP A 66 17.60 -12.06 -6.97
C ASP A 66 16.36 -12.82 -6.49
N LEU A 67 15.33 -12.87 -7.33
CA LEU A 67 14.11 -13.62 -7.04
C LEU A 67 14.28 -15.09 -7.47
N TRP A 68 14.30 -15.99 -6.48
CA TRP A 68 14.45 -17.43 -6.72
C TRP A 68 13.11 -18.15 -6.91
N PHE A 69 12.11 -17.81 -6.10
CA PHE A 69 10.75 -18.38 -6.12
C PHE A 69 9.75 -17.28 -5.73
N LEU A 70 8.51 -17.40 -6.22
CA LEU A 70 7.44 -16.44 -5.92
C LEU A 70 6.32 -17.09 -5.08
N PRO A 71 5.96 -16.47 -3.95
CA PRO A 71 4.99 -17.02 -3.00
C PRO A 71 3.56 -17.00 -3.55
N GLU A 72 2.64 -17.72 -2.92
CA GLU A 72 1.22 -17.57 -3.27
C GLU A 72 0.69 -16.15 -2.97
N VAL A 73 1.09 -15.59 -1.84
CA VAL A 73 0.83 -14.20 -1.45
C VAL A 73 2.14 -13.45 -1.41
N LEU A 74 2.28 -12.45 -2.28
CA LEU A 74 3.44 -11.58 -2.36
C LEU A 74 3.13 -10.28 -1.60
N ILE A 75 3.97 -9.95 -0.62
CA ILE A 75 3.91 -8.70 0.11
C ILE A 75 5.05 -7.83 -0.37
N ILE A 76 4.73 -6.66 -0.90
CA ILE A 76 5.70 -5.67 -1.36
C ILE A 76 5.64 -4.46 -0.43
N HIS A 77 6.73 -4.19 0.26
CA HIS A 77 6.87 -2.98 1.08
C HIS A 77 7.64 -1.92 0.32
N LEU A 78 7.05 -0.72 0.17
CA LEU A 78 7.71 0.45 -0.42
C LEU A 78 8.50 1.19 0.65
N LYS A 79 9.84 1.22 0.55
CA LYS A 79 10.74 1.86 1.53
C LYS A 79 10.70 3.39 1.44
N ARG A 80 9.59 3.99 1.85
CA ARG A 80 9.34 5.43 1.76
C ARG A 80 10.07 6.29 2.79
N PHE A 81 10.67 5.71 3.83
CA PHE A 81 11.32 6.50 4.88
C PHE A 81 12.83 6.50 4.66
N SER A 82 13.36 7.69 4.40
CA SER A 82 14.79 7.92 4.29
C SER A 82 15.31 8.61 5.55
N TYR A 83 16.50 8.18 5.98
CA TYR A 83 17.18 8.70 7.15
C TYR A 83 18.56 9.16 6.73
N THR A 84 18.81 10.46 6.85
CA THR A 84 20.17 11.00 6.81
C THR A 84 20.57 11.46 8.21
N LYS A 85 21.84 11.84 8.39
CA LYS A 85 22.32 12.40 9.66
C LYS A 85 21.53 13.65 10.09
N PHE A 86 20.88 14.34 9.16
CA PHE A 86 20.25 15.64 9.39
C PHE A 86 18.74 15.65 9.11
N THR A 87 18.25 14.76 8.27
CA THR A 87 16.84 14.73 7.84
C THR A 87 16.23 13.36 8.04
N ARG A 88 14.93 13.37 8.33
CA ARG A 88 14.07 12.19 8.30
C ARG A 88 12.90 12.58 7.42
N GLU A 89 12.81 11.97 6.27
CA GLU A 89 11.82 12.34 5.27
C GLU A 89 11.02 11.13 4.81
N LYS A 90 9.79 11.42 4.39
CA LYS A 90 8.93 10.46 3.72
C LYS A 90 8.94 10.80 2.24
N LEU A 91 9.23 9.81 1.41
CA LEU A 91 9.11 9.87 -0.04
C LEU A 91 7.62 9.86 -0.41
N ASP A 92 7.12 11.02 -0.84
CA ASP A 92 5.74 11.22 -1.28
C ASP A 92 5.56 11.05 -2.81
N SER A 93 6.54 10.44 -3.48
CA SER A 93 6.45 10.04 -4.90
C SER A 93 5.31 9.05 -5.11
N ILE A 94 4.63 9.16 -6.25
CA ILE A 94 3.62 8.16 -6.62
C ILE A 94 4.36 6.95 -7.18
N VAL A 95 4.11 5.78 -6.61
CA VAL A 95 4.54 4.53 -7.23
C VAL A 95 3.33 4.00 -7.97
N ASP A 96 3.37 3.97 -9.30
CA ASP A 96 2.32 3.42 -10.13
C ASP A 96 2.44 1.89 -10.11
N PHE A 97 1.44 1.23 -9.55
CA PHE A 97 1.39 -0.23 -9.42
C PHE A 97 0.13 -0.79 -10.07
N PRO A 98 0.23 -1.87 -10.86
CA PRO A 98 -0.92 -2.41 -11.56
C PRO A 98 -1.81 -3.18 -10.60
N LEU A 99 -3.13 -2.99 -10.69
CA LEU A 99 -4.10 -3.76 -9.91
C LEU A 99 -4.19 -5.23 -10.36
N ARG A 100 -3.79 -5.51 -11.59
CA ARG A 100 -3.88 -6.83 -12.23
C ARG A 100 -2.64 -7.09 -13.07
N GLU A 101 -2.32 -8.37 -13.26
CA GLU A 101 -1.28 -8.83 -14.19
C GLU A 101 0.13 -8.28 -13.90
N LEU A 102 0.49 -8.07 -12.63
CA LEU A 102 1.88 -7.81 -12.25
C LEU A 102 2.72 -9.06 -12.58
N ASP A 103 3.67 -8.94 -13.51
CA ASP A 103 4.43 -10.08 -14.05
C ASP A 103 5.91 -10.05 -13.66
N PHE A 104 6.35 -11.10 -12.96
CA PHE A 104 7.73 -11.29 -12.55
C PHE A 104 8.57 -12.15 -13.52
N SER A 105 8.01 -12.56 -14.66
CA SER A 105 8.68 -13.47 -15.61
C SER A 105 10.07 -12.99 -16.04
N GLY A 106 10.29 -11.68 -16.16
CA GLY A 106 11.56 -11.07 -16.53
C GLY A 106 12.62 -11.02 -15.42
N CYS A 107 12.23 -11.14 -14.15
CA CYS A 107 13.09 -10.93 -12.99
C CYS A 107 13.46 -12.24 -12.25
N LEU A 108 12.91 -13.38 -12.68
CA LEU A 108 13.20 -14.68 -12.06
C LEU A 108 14.51 -15.28 -12.57
N LEU A 109 15.38 -15.69 -11.65
CA LEU A 109 16.61 -16.43 -12.00
C LEU A 109 16.30 -17.77 -12.67
N ARG A 110 15.24 -18.45 -12.21
CA ARG A 110 14.82 -19.72 -12.76
C ARG A 110 14.05 -19.47 -14.06
N LYS A 111 14.79 -19.43 -15.18
CA LYS A 111 14.20 -19.38 -16.52
C LYS A 111 13.38 -20.64 -16.77
N SER A 112 12.10 -20.46 -17.05
CA SER A 112 11.13 -21.52 -17.34
C SER A 112 11.65 -22.46 -18.43
N GLN A 113 11.99 -23.70 -18.07
CA GLN A 113 12.29 -24.77 -19.04
C GLN A 113 11.24 -25.89 -19.02
N SER A 114 10.19 -25.79 -18.19
CA SER A 114 9.22 -26.87 -18.00
C SER A 114 7.79 -26.39 -17.75
N ASN A 115 6.82 -27.08 -18.35
CA ASN A 115 5.36 -26.85 -18.30
C ASN A 115 4.70 -27.03 -16.91
N GLY A 116 5.43 -26.89 -15.80
CA GLY A 116 4.94 -27.16 -14.44
C GLY A 116 5.31 -26.12 -13.39
N GLU A 117 5.97 -25.02 -13.75
CA GLU A 117 6.25 -23.94 -12.80
C GLU A 117 4.99 -23.10 -12.53
N PRO A 118 4.79 -22.63 -11.27
CA PRO A 118 3.66 -21.80 -10.93
C PRO A 118 3.70 -20.46 -11.71
N PRO A 119 2.53 -19.84 -11.97
CA PRO A 119 2.48 -18.57 -12.69
C PRO A 119 3.28 -17.47 -12.01
N SER A 120 3.92 -16.59 -12.79
CA SER A 120 4.62 -15.40 -12.31
C SER A 120 3.74 -14.15 -12.22
N ARG A 121 2.42 -14.31 -12.39
CA ARG A 121 1.45 -13.21 -12.48
C ARG A 121 0.63 -13.07 -11.21
N TYR A 122 0.44 -11.83 -10.79
CA TYR A 122 -0.27 -11.46 -9.56
C TYR A 122 -1.31 -10.37 -9.80
N ASP A 123 -2.40 -10.43 -9.04
CA ASP A 123 -3.35 -9.32 -8.92
C ASP A 123 -3.32 -8.75 -7.49
N LEU A 124 -3.52 -7.44 -7.40
CA LEU A 124 -3.56 -6.73 -6.14
C LEU A 124 -4.84 -7.11 -5.39
N ILE A 125 -4.70 -7.42 -4.10
CA ILE A 125 -5.82 -7.77 -3.21
C ILE A 125 -5.99 -6.76 -2.07
N ALA A 126 -4.93 -6.07 -1.67
CA ALA A 126 -5.00 -5.02 -0.67
C ALA A 126 -3.83 -4.03 -0.77
N VAL A 127 -4.03 -2.84 -0.22
CA VAL A 127 -3.04 -1.79 -0.04
C VAL A 127 -3.15 -1.28 1.39
N SER A 128 -2.05 -1.28 2.12
CA SER A 128 -1.92 -0.48 3.35
C SER A 128 -1.39 0.89 2.96
N ASN A 129 -2.14 1.93 3.32
CA ASN A 129 -1.76 3.32 3.11
C ASN A 129 -1.16 3.90 4.40
N HIS A 130 -0.24 4.86 4.27
CA HIS A 130 0.29 5.64 5.37
C HIS A 130 0.24 7.13 5.05
N TYR A 131 -0.41 7.89 5.93
CA TYR A 131 -0.49 9.35 5.90
C TYR A 131 0.33 9.94 7.04
N GLY A 132 0.87 11.15 6.84
CA GLY A 132 1.72 11.78 7.84
C GLY A 132 3.18 11.34 7.76
N GLY A 133 3.95 11.67 8.79
CA GLY A 133 5.40 11.48 8.84
C GLY A 133 5.80 10.27 9.69
N LEU A 134 7.10 10.09 9.88
CA LEU A 134 7.63 8.95 10.63
C LEU A 134 7.17 8.88 12.10
N ARG A 135 7.02 10.04 12.74
CA ARG A 135 6.72 10.13 14.18
C ARG A 135 5.23 10.05 14.50
N ASP A 136 4.41 10.55 13.60
CA ASP A 136 2.97 10.64 13.75
C ASP A 136 2.34 10.49 12.38
N GLY A 137 1.38 9.57 12.30
CA GLY A 137 0.81 9.14 11.04
C GLY A 137 -0.45 8.31 11.25
N HIS A 138 -1.16 8.10 10.15
CA HIS A 138 -2.42 7.36 10.13
C HIS A 138 -2.37 6.29 9.07
N TYR A 139 -2.83 5.08 9.43
CA TYR A 139 -2.87 3.96 8.50
C TYR A 139 -4.32 3.66 8.11
N THR A 140 -4.54 3.51 6.82
CA THR A 140 -5.83 3.05 6.28
C THR A 140 -5.56 1.94 5.27
N SER A 141 -6.60 1.28 4.79
CA SER A 141 -6.40 0.26 3.76
C SER A 141 -7.46 0.28 2.69
N TYR A 142 -7.04 -0.05 1.48
CA TYR A 142 -7.94 -0.55 0.44
C TYR A 142 -7.85 -2.07 0.43
N ALA A 143 -8.97 -2.77 0.43
CA ALA A 143 -8.97 -4.22 0.25
C ALA A 143 -10.10 -4.67 -0.66
N ARG A 144 -9.80 -5.68 -1.48
CA ARG A 144 -10.76 -6.33 -2.37
C ARG A 144 -11.44 -7.45 -1.61
N ASN A 145 -12.76 -7.37 -1.49
CA ASN A 145 -13.56 -8.44 -0.93
C ASN A 145 -13.54 -9.64 -1.89
N LYS A 146 -13.12 -10.80 -1.37
CA LYS A 146 -12.98 -12.05 -2.14
C LYS A 146 -14.31 -12.63 -2.63
N ASP A 147 -15.40 -12.31 -1.95
CA ASP A 147 -16.70 -12.93 -2.18
C ASP A 147 -17.46 -12.22 -3.30
N ASN A 148 -17.41 -10.88 -3.35
CA ASN A 148 -18.09 -10.07 -4.40
C ASN A 148 -17.13 -9.40 -5.40
N GLY A 149 -15.81 -9.48 -5.16
CA GLY A 149 -14.78 -8.92 -6.03
C GLY A 149 -14.65 -7.39 -6.00
N GLN A 150 -15.34 -6.70 -5.10
CA GLN A 150 -15.36 -5.24 -5.00
C GLN A 150 -14.32 -4.69 -4.02
N TRP A 151 -13.93 -3.43 -4.22
CA TRP A 151 -13.00 -2.73 -3.37
C TRP A 151 -13.71 -1.92 -2.29
N TYR A 152 -13.10 -1.91 -1.11
CA TYR A 152 -13.54 -1.13 0.03
C TYR A 152 -12.35 -0.39 0.63
N TYR A 153 -12.63 0.80 1.15
CA TYR A 153 -11.73 1.61 1.94
C TYR A 153 -12.07 1.42 3.42
N PHE A 154 -11.06 1.09 4.21
CA PHE A 154 -11.15 0.86 5.65
C PHE A 154 -10.33 1.92 6.37
N ASP A 155 -11.02 2.72 7.17
CA ASP A 155 -10.48 3.81 7.98
C ASP A 155 -10.99 3.64 9.41
N ASP A 156 -10.21 2.94 10.22
CA ASP A 156 -10.60 2.46 11.55
C ASP A 156 -11.96 1.75 11.55
N SER A 157 -12.97 2.35 12.21
CA SER A 157 -14.33 1.81 12.29
C SER A 157 -15.19 2.08 11.06
N LYS A 158 -14.70 2.86 10.09
CA LYS A 158 -15.46 3.28 8.91
C LYS A 158 -15.05 2.47 7.70
N VAL A 159 -16.03 1.81 7.09
CA VAL A 159 -15.85 1.06 5.83
C VAL A 159 -16.72 1.68 4.75
N THR A 160 -16.12 2.02 3.61
CA THR A 160 -16.83 2.60 2.46
C THR A 160 -16.45 1.90 1.18
N TYR A 161 -17.36 1.88 0.20
CA TYR A 161 -17.03 1.43 -1.15
C TYR A 161 -15.91 2.28 -1.76
N ALA A 162 -15.01 1.65 -2.51
CA ALA A 162 -13.94 2.31 -3.25
C ALA A 162 -13.95 1.87 -4.71
N ARG A 163 -13.63 2.79 -5.61
CA ARG A 163 -13.40 2.49 -7.02
C ARG A 163 -11.91 2.27 -7.28
N GLU A 164 -11.61 1.55 -8.35
CA GLU A 164 -10.23 1.20 -8.71
C GLU A 164 -9.34 2.43 -9.00
N ASP A 165 -9.92 3.52 -9.52
CA ASP A 165 -9.24 4.79 -9.79
C ASP A 165 -8.77 5.52 -8.51
N GLN A 166 -9.17 5.06 -7.34
CA GLN A 166 -8.83 5.68 -6.05
C GLN A 166 -7.71 4.96 -5.29
N ILE A 167 -7.28 3.79 -5.78
CA ILE A 167 -6.40 2.88 -5.04
C ILE A 167 -4.94 3.30 -5.16
N VAL A 168 -4.52 3.71 -6.36
CA VAL A 168 -3.14 4.12 -6.63
C VAL A 168 -2.95 5.55 -6.15
N THR A 169 -2.22 5.72 -5.05
CA THR A 169 -1.94 7.02 -4.43
C THR A 169 -0.52 7.05 -3.87
N ASN A 170 0.03 8.24 -3.60
CA ASN A 170 1.31 8.37 -2.91
C ASN A 170 1.28 7.88 -1.45
N ALA A 171 0.10 7.61 -0.88
CA ALA A 171 -0.02 7.05 0.45
C ALA A 171 0.25 5.54 0.50
N ALA A 172 0.20 4.83 -0.63
CA ALA A 172 0.42 3.38 -0.68
C ALA A 172 1.79 3.02 -0.07
N TYR A 173 1.82 2.14 0.92
CA TYR A 173 3.01 1.80 1.70
C TYR A 173 3.34 0.31 1.64
N VAL A 174 2.34 -0.56 1.80
CA VAL A 174 2.49 -2.01 1.63
C VAL A 174 1.44 -2.51 0.66
N LEU A 175 1.87 -3.22 -0.38
CA LEU A 175 1.03 -3.82 -1.40
C LEU A 175 0.92 -5.32 -1.15
N PHE A 176 -0.30 -5.84 -1.24
CA PHE A 176 -0.59 -7.26 -1.09
C PHE A 176 -1.09 -7.79 -2.43
N TYR A 177 -0.32 -8.72 -2.98
CA TYR A 177 -0.57 -9.35 -4.27
C TYR A 177 -0.85 -10.84 -4.09
N GLN A 178 -1.85 -11.35 -4.79
CA GLN A 178 -2.21 -12.77 -4.83
C GLN A 178 -1.88 -13.35 -6.21
N ARG A 179 -1.23 -14.51 -6.23
CA ARG A 179 -0.91 -15.20 -7.47
C ARG A 179 -2.17 -15.64 -8.21
N GLN A 180 -2.24 -15.43 -9.52
CA GLN A 180 -3.48 -15.56 -10.29
C GLN A 180 -4.09 -16.98 -10.28
N ASP A 181 -3.28 -18.05 -10.24
CA ASP A 181 -3.75 -19.45 -10.12
C ASP A 181 -4.42 -19.75 -8.78
N LYS A 182 -4.26 -18.87 -7.79
CA LYS A 182 -4.75 -19.03 -6.42
C LYS A 182 -5.87 -18.06 -6.06
N ILE A 183 -6.20 -17.12 -6.95
CA ILE A 183 -7.30 -16.19 -6.73
C ILE A 183 -8.63 -16.94 -6.77
N ARG A 184 -9.42 -16.81 -5.70
CA ARG A 184 -10.80 -17.33 -5.67
C ARG A 184 -11.69 -16.50 -6.59
N LYS A 185 -12.53 -17.18 -7.36
CA LYS A 185 -13.57 -16.51 -8.15
C LYS A 185 -14.65 -15.95 -7.21
N PRO A 186 -15.11 -14.70 -7.42
CA PRO A 186 -16.24 -14.16 -6.67
C PRO A 186 -17.45 -15.08 -6.76
N THR A 187 -18.10 -15.31 -5.63
CA THR A 187 -19.28 -16.17 -5.51
C THR A 187 -20.57 -15.35 -5.40
N LEU A 188 -20.46 -14.09 -4.98
CA LEU A 188 -21.58 -13.16 -4.85
C LEU A 188 -21.67 -12.23 -6.08
N PRO A 189 -22.89 -11.91 -6.55
CA PRO A 189 -23.08 -10.90 -7.59
C PRO A 189 -22.67 -9.52 -7.08
N ALA A 190 -22.17 -8.67 -7.97
CA ALA A 190 -21.90 -7.28 -7.65
C ALA A 190 -23.23 -6.61 -7.21
N PRO A 191 -23.27 -5.84 -6.11
CA PRO A 191 -24.44 -5.06 -5.74
C PRO A 191 -24.80 -4.10 -6.88
N ASN A 192 -26.07 -4.09 -7.25
CA ASN A 192 -26.62 -3.23 -8.30
C ASN A 192 -26.47 -1.76 -7.91
N THR A 193 -25.43 -1.09 -8.40
CA THR A 193 -25.31 0.37 -8.35
C THR A 193 -26.13 0.98 -9.49
N SER A 194 -27.46 1.00 -9.34
CA SER A 194 -28.28 1.96 -10.05
C SER A 194 -28.21 3.30 -9.30
N PRO A 195 -27.94 4.44 -9.95
CA PRO A 195 -28.03 5.74 -9.31
C PRO A 195 -29.52 6.06 -9.10
N ALA A 196 -30.05 5.76 -7.92
CA ALA A 196 -31.36 6.26 -7.53
C ALA A 196 -31.25 7.77 -7.33
N SER A 197 -31.78 8.51 -8.30
CA SER A 197 -32.10 9.92 -8.17
C SER A 197 -33.22 10.11 -7.14
N SER A 198 -33.25 11.31 -6.57
CA SER A 198 -34.34 11.98 -5.84
C SER A 198 -34.27 12.01 -4.30
N SER A 199 -34.10 13.25 -3.85
CA SER A 199 -34.76 13.93 -2.72
C SER A 199 -34.49 13.44 -1.29
N GLN A 200 -33.79 14.31 -0.56
CA GLN A 200 -33.89 14.45 0.90
C GLN A 200 -35.35 14.55 1.37
N PRO A 201 -35.62 14.18 2.63
CA PRO A 201 -36.06 15.22 3.54
C PRO A 201 -35.37 15.19 4.92
N ALA A 202 -35.17 16.42 5.41
CA ALA A 202 -35.12 16.92 6.78
C ALA A 202 -34.73 15.95 7.93
N ASN A 203 -33.56 16.25 8.53
CA ASN A 203 -33.20 15.80 9.87
C ASN A 203 -34.15 16.45 10.90
N ASP A 204 -34.90 15.63 11.62
CA ASP A 204 -35.51 16.01 12.89
C ASP A 204 -34.67 15.40 14.03
N ILE A 205 -34.27 16.26 14.96
CA ILE A 205 -33.43 15.93 16.10
C ILE A 205 -34.35 15.44 17.21
N THR A 206 -34.25 14.17 17.60
CA THR A 206 -34.78 13.72 18.90
C THR A 206 -33.91 12.61 19.49
N SER A 207 -33.05 13.02 20.43
CA SER A 207 -32.81 12.38 21.73
C SER A 207 -32.96 10.85 21.80
N CYS A 208 -31.84 10.13 21.75
CA CYS A 208 -31.73 8.78 22.31
C CYS A 208 -31.62 8.86 23.85
N LYS A 209 -32.50 8.12 24.54
CA LYS A 209 -32.31 7.71 25.93
C LYS A 209 -32.09 6.21 25.95
N ASP A 210 -31.10 5.81 26.73
CA ASP A 210 -30.70 4.45 27.06
C ASP A 210 -31.83 3.63 27.69
N ASP A 211 -31.80 2.32 27.44
CA ASP A 211 -31.95 1.21 28.39
C ASP A 211 -32.38 -0.06 27.64
N ASP A 212 -31.52 -1.07 27.52
CA ASP A 212 -31.67 -2.32 28.28
C ASP A 212 -30.70 -3.42 27.79
N ILE A 213 -30.16 -4.14 28.77
CA ILE A 213 -29.16 -5.20 28.72
C ILE A 213 -29.89 -6.55 28.69
N THR A 214 -29.58 -7.45 27.75
CA THR A 214 -29.64 -8.91 28.03
C THR A 214 -28.73 -9.71 27.06
N PRO A 215 -27.98 -10.74 27.53
CA PRO A 215 -26.89 -11.35 26.78
C PRO A 215 -27.30 -12.62 26.02
N CYS A 216 -26.74 -12.82 24.81
CA CYS A 216 -26.90 -14.04 24.02
C CYS A 216 -25.56 -14.78 23.85
N LYS A 217 -25.45 -15.82 24.68
CA LYS A 217 -24.68 -17.07 24.68
C LYS A 217 -23.69 -17.37 23.55
N GLU A 218 -22.54 -17.86 24.02
CA GLU A 218 -21.48 -18.58 23.32
C GLU A 218 -21.99 -19.90 22.74
N ASP A 219 -21.63 -20.19 21.48
CA ASP A 219 -21.65 -21.53 20.92
C ASP A 219 -20.25 -21.85 20.37
N ASP A 220 -19.62 -22.85 20.99
CA ASP A 220 -18.34 -23.44 20.62
C ASP A 220 -18.46 -24.24 19.31
N ALA A 221 -17.59 -23.96 18.33
CA ALA A 221 -17.36 -24.85 17.19
C ALA A 221 -15.90 -24.78 16.69
N GLU A 222 -15.10 -25.69 17.25
CA GLU A 222 -14.11 -26.57 16.62
C GLU A 222 -13.05 -25.99 15.64
N LEU A 223 -11.78 -26.17 16.06
CA LEU A 223 -10.56 -25.85 15.30
C LEU A 223 -10.42 -26.73 14.04
N GLY A 224 -10.54 -26.09 12.86
CA GLY A 224 -10.01 -26.60 11.61
C GLY A 224 -8.58 -26.08 11.38
N ALA A 225 -7.63 -27.00 11.20
CA ALA A 225 -6.21 -26.71 10.97
C ALA A 225 -5.99 -25.72 9.81
N ALA A 226 -5.45 -24.53 10.12
CA ALA A 226 -4.95 -23.60 9.11
C ALA A 226 -3.65 -24.16 8.52
N ALA A 227 -3.70 -24.54 7.24
CA ALA A 227 -2.51 -24.80 6.46
C ALA A 227 -1.64 -23.53 6.46
N ALA A 228 -0.38 -23.66 6.90
CA ALA A 228 0.58 -22.58 6.89
C ALA A 228 0.80 -22.10 5.44
N ALA A 229 0.16 -20.99 5.08
CA ALA A 229 0.48 -20.29 3.85
C ALA A 229 1.91 -19.75 3.99
N SER A 230 2.84 -20.28 3.20
CA SER A 230 4.20 -19.75 3.11
C SER A 230 4.14 -18.36 2.46
N SER A 231 4.00 -17.32 3.28
CA SER A 231 4.15 -15.93 2.86
C SER A 231 5.64 -15.62 2.78
N SER A 232 6.12 -15.08 1.65
CA SER A 232 7.46 -14.51 1.58
C SER A 232 7.35 -12.99 1.46
N TYR A 233 8.05 -12.31 2.36
CA TYR A 233 8.07 -10.86 2.47
C TYR A 233 9.16 -10.30 1.56
N VAL A 234 8.80 -9.41 0.64
CA VAL A 234 9.75 -8.69 -0.21
C VAL A 234 9.70 -7.21 0.16
N THR A 235 10.79 -6.72 0.74
CA THR A 235 10.99 -5.27 0.93
C THR A 235 11.63 -4.72 -0.32
N MET A 236 11.00 -3.76 -0.98
CA MET A 236 11.57 -3.11 -2.16
C MET A 236 11.98 -1.68 -1.82
N GLU A 237 13.19 -1.32 -2.21
CA GLU A 237 13.76 0.00 -1.97
C GLU A 237 13.32 0.95 -3.09
N THR A 238 12.89 2.14 -2.70
CA THR A 238 12.60 3.24 -3.62
C THR A 238 13.65 4.30 -3.31
N ASP A 239 14.80 4.23 -3.98
CA ASP A 239 15.85 5.24 -3.85
C ASP A 239 15.52 6.51 -4.65
#